data_AF-A0AAX3N0M7-F1
#
_entry.id   AF-A0AAX3N0M7-F1
#
_cell.length_a   1.000
_cell.length_b   1.000
_cell.length_c   1.000
_cell.angle_alpha   90.00
_cell.angle_beta   90.00
_cell.angle_gamma   90.00
#
_symmetry.space_group_name_H-M   'P 1'
#
loop_
_entity.id
_entity.type
_entity.pdbx_description
1 polymer ?
#
loop_
_entity_poly.entity_id
_entity_poly.type
_entity_poly.pdbx_seq_one_letter_code
_entity_poly.pdbx_strand_id
1 'polypeptide(L)'
;MSNKGDLYSLYRAEPLQQAQKYISSDDSQKKGELKRYLKVLKYKDLLAIQSNRRLWEQLLLDPDPLFRRQLCSHAYKITQEQIAQNISGSTKTGFALINETLKPDNFNTFVLAVMFNVPWQIIIEKKPVEYSFNQYTEYFLDGSAKRISVEALYQEKDRVSRNIVGYLIIDAQHLLETAGPLTTGRWVTTYPELDYFEFHLPNEPVLHKAKRKEILNAFPFATHLVTTYTPFRSERSLWVMGPKPGKQQDYQQILMELELWDVTDIREI
;
A
#
# COMPACT_ATOMS: atom_id res chain seq x y z
N MET A 1 -13.27 -10.19 -31.14
CA MET A 1 -12.26 -9.74 -30.16
C MET A 1 -12.72 -10.20 -28.78
N SER A 2 -12.42 -11.44 -28.40
CA SER A 2 -12.80 -12.03 -27.12
C SER A 2 -11.92 -13.24 -26.85
N ASN A 3 -11.20 -13.25 -25.72
CA ASN A 3 -10.61 -14.42 -25.02
C ASN A 3 -9.58 -14.01 -23.94
N LYS A 4 -9.13 -12.75 -23.87
CA LYS A 4 -8.17 -12.32 -22.83
C LYS A 4 -8.80 -12.04 -21.46
N GLY A 5 -10.09 -11.67 -21.42
CA GLY A 5 -10.82 -11.40 -20.16
C GLY A 5 -11.15 -12.67 -19.36
N ASP A 6 -11.50 -13.77 -20.03
CA ASP A 6 -11.99 -14.99 -19.38
C ASP A 6 -10.88 -15.84 -18.74
N LEU A 7 -9.70 -15.90 -19.35
CA LEU A 7 -8.54 -16.58 -18.77
C LEU A 7 -7.99 -15.83 -17.55
N TYR A 8 -8.02 -14.50 -17.60
CA TYR A 8 -7.48 -13.66 -16.53
C TYR A 8 -8.34 -13.68 -15.27
N SER A 9 -9.67 -13.67 -15.42
CA SER A 9 -10.60 -13.81 -14.28
C SER A 9 -10.42 -15.14 -13.54
N LEU A 10 -10.13 -16.23 -14.27
CA LEU A 10 -9.79 -17.54 -13.71
C LEU A 10 -8.48 -17.51 -12.88
N TYR A 11 -7.44 -16.81 -13.35
CA TYR A 11 -6.18 -16.66 -12.61
C TYR A 11 -6.32 -15.80 -11.35
N ARG A 12 -7.18 -14.77 -11.37
CA ARG A 12 -7.46 -13.91 -10.20
C ARG A 12 -8.27 -14.62 -9.12
N ALA A 13 -9.09 -15.59 -9.51
CA ALA A 13 -10.01 -16.27 -8.61
C ALA A 13 -9.30 -17.10 -7.53
N GLU A 14 -8.19 -17.76 -7.87
CA GLU A 14 -7.50 -18.64 -6.92
C GLU A 14 -6.95 -17.89 -5.69
N PRO A 15 -6.12 -16.82 -5.82
CA PRO A 15 -5.64 -16.08 -4.66
C PRO A 15 -6.75 -15.56 -3.75
N LEU A 16 -7.83 -15.03 -4.34
CA LEU A 16 -9.01 -14.56 -3.61
C LEU A 16 -9.71 -15.69 -2.87
N GLN A 17 -9.91 -16.84 -3.52
CA GLN A 17 -10.54 -18.01 -2.90
C GLN A 17 -9.69 -18.58 -1.76
N GLN A 18 -8.37 -18.64 -1.91
CA GLN A 18 -7.48 -19.15 -0.86
C GLN A 18 -7.45 -18.21 0.35
N ALA A 19 -7.43 -16.89 0.14
CA ALA A 19 -7.57 -15.90 1.21
C ALA A 19 -8.93 -16.01 1.92
N GLN A 20 -10.02 -16.18 1.17
CA GLN A 20 -11.35 -16.36 1.76
C GLN A 20 -11.43 -17.64 2.60
N LYS A 21 -10.87 -18.74 2.08
CA LYS A 21 -10.76 -20.01 2.81
C LYS A 21 -9.94 -19.87 4.09
N TYR A 22 -8.89 -19.04 4.09
CA TYR A 22 -8.08 -18.80 5.29
C TYR A 22 -8.92 -18.15 6.39
N ILE A 23 -9.70 -17.13 6.03
CA ILE A 23 -10.54 -16.38 6.96
C ILE A 23 -11.66 -17.28 7.52
N SER A 24 -12.28 -18.09 6.67
CA SER A 24 -13.42 -18.93 7.06
C SER A 24 -13.04 -20.31 7.64
N SER A 25 -11.75 -20.65 7.73
CA SER A 25 -11.31 -21.96 8.22
C SER A 25 -11.16 -21.97 9.73
N ASP A 26 -11.90 -22.85 10.39
CA ASP A 26 -11.74 -23.18 11.82
C ASP A 26 -10.70 -24.30 12.04
N ASP A 27 -10.33 -25.04 10.98
CA ASP A 27 -9.29 -26.05 11.01
C ASP A 27 -7.89 -25.41 11.09
N SER A 28 -7.17 -25.69 12.18
CA SER A 28 -5.86 -25.11 12.48
C SER A 28 -4.75 -25.58 11.52
N GLN A 29 -4.77 -26.83 11.07
CA GLN A 29 -3.79 -27.37 10.13
C GLN A 29 -3.99 -26.71 8.76
N LYS A 30 -5.23 -26.71 8.27
CA LYS A 30 -5.59 -26.07 7.00
C LYS A 30 -5.31 -24.57 7.03
N LYS A 31 -5.60 -23.89 8.14
CA LYS A 31 -5.27 -22.47 8.33
C LYS A 31 -3.76 -22.25 8.28
N GLY A 32 -2.96 -23.14 8.85
CA GLY A 32 -1.51 -23.12 8.76
C GLY A 32 -0.98 -23.26 7.33
N GLU A 33 -1.56 -24.13 6.51
CA GLU A 33 -1.20 -24.29 5.08
C GLU A 33 -1.54 -23.03 4.27
N LEU A 34 -2.76 -22.51 4.44
CA LEU A 34 -3.23 -21.30 3.78
C LEU A 34 -2.40 -20.07 4.18
N LYS A 35 -1.98 -19.99 5.45
CA LYS A 35 -1.07 -18.95 5.94
C LYS A 35 0.28 -18.96 5.23
N ARG A 36 0.83 -20.15 4.97
CA ARG A 36 2.09 -20.30 4.21
C ARG A 36 1.90 -19.89 2.76
N TYR A 37 0.79 -20.29 2.14
CA TYR A 37 0.42 -19.89 0.78
C TYR A 37 0.39 -18.36 0.64
N LEU A 38 -0.31 -17.65 1.53
CA LEU A 38 -0.43 -16.18 1.49
C LEU A 38 0.93 -15.47 1.59
N LYS A 39 1.90 -16.02 2.33
CA LYS A 39 3.24 -15.44 2.50
C LYS A 39 4.17 -15.63 1.31
N VAL A 40 3.82 -16.46 0.33
CA VAL A 40 4.66 -16.74 -0.85
C VAL A 40 4.01 -16.31 -2.17
N LEU A 41 2.84 -15.67 -2.10
CA LEU A 41 2.13 -15.15 -3.27
C LEU A 41 2.99 -14.16 -4.07
N LYS A 42 2.81 -14.10 -5.38
CA LYS A 42 3.46 -13.06 -6.18
C LYS A 42 2.77 -11.72 -5.93
N TYR A 43 3.47 -10.61 -6.18
CA TYR A 43 2.92 -9.28 -5.93
C TYR A 43 1.58 -9.04 -6.64
N LYS A 44 1.44 -9.46 -7.91
CA LYS A 44 0.16 -9.33 -8.64
C LYS A 44 -1.01 -10.03 -7.93
N ASP A 45 -0.77 -11.18 -7.30
CA ASP A 45 -1.80 -11.96 -6.62
C ASP A 45 -2.16 -11.31 -5.27
N LEU A 46 -1.16 -10.75 -4.58
CA LEU A 46 -1.39 -9.93 -3.39
C LEU A 46 -2.15 -8.65 -3.73
N LEU A 47 -1.81 -7.99 -4.85
CA LEU A 47 -2.53 -6.82 -5.32
C LEU A 47 -3.99 -7.16 -5.57
N ALA A 48 -4.29 -8.31 -6.18
CA ALA A 48 -5.65 -8.81 -6.36
C ALA A 48 -6.40 -9.01 -5.02
N ILE A 49 -5.74 -9.50 -3.97
CA ILE A 49 -6.34 -9.64 -2.63
C ILE A 49 -6.53 -8.27 -1.97
N GLN A 50 -5.50 -7.42 -1.99
CA GLN A 50 -5.54 -6.03 -1.52
C GLN A 50 -6.68 -5.24 -2.18
N SER A 51 -7.02 -5.62 -3.40
CA SER A 51 -8.17 -5.09 -4.13
C SER A 51 -9.50 -5.28 -3.47
N ASN A 52 -9.66 -6.42 -2.81
CA ASN A 52 -10.83 -6.70 -2.03
C ASN A 52 -10.59 -6.17 -0.63
N ARG A 53 -10.89 -4.88 -0.42
CA ARG A 53 -10.67 -4.17 0.85
C ARG A 53 -11.13 -4.98 2.06
N ARG A 54 -12.37 -5.49 2.04
CA ARG A 54 -12.95 -6.28 3.12
C ARG A 54 -12.13 -7.55 3.40
N LEU A 55 -11.79 -8.29 2.35
CA LEU A 55 -11.01 -9.52 2.47
C LEU A 55 -9.63 -9.23 3.07
N TRP A 56 -8.97 -8.18 2.60
CA TRP A 56 -7.67 -7.78 3.08
C TRP A 56 -7.68 -7.26 4.53
N GLU A 57 -8.65 -6.43 4.90
CA GLU A 57 -8.86 -6.00 6.29
C GLU A 57 -9.05 -7.22 7.21
N GLN A 58 -9.83 -8.22 6.80
CA GLN A 58 -10.00 -9.46 7.55
C GLN A 58 -8.70 -10.26 7.72
N LEU A 59 -7.81 -10.28 6.73
CA LEU A 59 -6.47 -10.87 6.87
C LEU A 59 -5.62 -10.10 7.89
N LEU A 60 -5.73 -8.78 7.93
CA LEU A 60 -4.99 -7.91 8.84
C LEU A 60 -5.56 -7.85 10.26
N LEU A 61 -6.78 -8.35 10.46
CA LEU A 61 -7.38 -8.57 11.78
C LEU A 61 -6.99 -9.92 12.39
N ASP A 62 -6.15 -10.71 11.71
CA ASP A 62 -5.63 -11.96 12.25
C ASP A 62 -4.94 -11.73 13.61
N PRO A 63 -5.16 -12.61 14.60
CA PRO A 63 -4.64 -12.38 15.95
C PRO A 63 -3.11 -12.50 16.06
N ASP A 64 -2.42 -12.99 15.04
CA ASP A 64 -0.97 -13.16 15.01
C ASP A 64 -0.26 -11.91 14.43
N PRO A 65 0.42 -11.07 15.24
CA PRO A 65 1.18 -9.92 14.74
C PRO A 65 2.32 -10.32 13.79
N LEU A 66 3.02 -11.43 14.05
CA LEU A 66 4.05 -11.98 13.17
C LEU A 66 3.50 -12.21 11.76
N PHE A 67 2.33 -12.82 11.64
CA PHE A 67 1.69 -13.05 10.34
C PHE A 67 1.46 -11.76 9.59
N ARG A 68 0.85 -10.77 10.24
CA ARG A 68 0.44 -9.52 9.62
C ARG A 68 1.65 -8.70 9.18
N ARG A 69 2.69 -8.62 10.02
CA ARG A 69 3.95 -7.95 9.66
C ARG A 69 4.63 -8.62 8.47
N GLN A 70 4.70 -9.95 8.44
CA GLN A 70 5.26 -10.68 7.30
C GLN A 70 4.42 -10.51 6.03
N LEU A 71 3.09 -10.55 6.15
CA LEU A 71 2.18 -10.35 5.02
C LEU A 71 2.32 -8.94 4.44
N CYS A 72 2.35 -7.89 5.28
CA CYS A 72 2.55 -6.51 4.84
C CYS A 72 3.94 -6.29 4.25
N SER A 73 5.00 -6.78 4.91
CA SER A 73 6.37 -6.70 4.39
C SER A 73 6.49 -7.34 3.02
N HIS A 74 5.88 -8.51 2.84
CA HIS A 74 5.86 -9.21 1.56
C HIS A 74 5.07 -8.46 0.48
N ALA A 75 3.87 -7.98 0.82
CA ALA A 75 3.01 -7.24 -0.11
C ALA A 75 3.70 -5.99 -0.66
N TYR A 76 4.41 -5.25 0.20
CA TYR A 76 5.14 -4.04 -0.16
C TYR A 76 6.59 -4.24 -0.60
N LYS A 77 7.04 -5.50 -0.70
CA LYS A 77 8.45 -5.85 -0.96
C LYS A 77 9.43 -5.12 -0.03
N ILE A 78 9.04 -4.95 1.24
CA ILE A 78 9.85 -4.28 2.25
C ILE A 78 10.86 -5.26 2.83
N THR A 79 12.13 -4.90 2.82
CA THR A 79 13.22 -5.68 3.40
C THR A 79 13.56 -5.22 4.82
N GLN A 80 14.24 -6.09 5.56
CA GLN A 80 14.80 -5.79 6.88
C GLN A 80 15.79 -4.60 6.85
N GLU A 81 16.55 -4.43 5.75
CA GLU A 81 17.47 -3.29 5.56
C GLU A 81 16.70 -1.98 5.41
N GLN A 82 15.58 -1.98 4.69
CA GLN A 82 14.74 -0.80 4.52
C GLN A 82 14.06 -0.39 5.84
N ILE A 83 13.60 -1.36 6.64
CA ILE A 83 13.10 -1.07 7.98
C ILE A 83 14.21 -0.47 8.83
N ALA A 84 15.38 -1.11 8.86
CA ALA A 84 16.55 -0.64 9.61
C ALA A 84 16.92 0.80 9.23
N GLN A 85 16.89 1.15 7.94
CA GLN A 85 17.15 2.50 7.45
C GLN A 85 16.13 3.52 7.99
N ASN A 86 14.82 3.20 7.98
CA ASN A 86 13.80 4.14 8.45
C ASN A 86 13.85 4.37 9.96
N ILE A 87 14.24 3.36 10.73
CA ILE A 87 14.31 3.45 12.20
C ILE A 87 15.70 3.81 12.72
N SER A 88 16.66 4.11 11.84
CA SER A 88 18.08 4.32 12.19
C SER A 88 18.69 3.16 13.01
N GLY A 89 18.30 1.92 12.68
CA GLY A 89 18.68 0.70 13.38
C GLY A 89 19.60 -0.22 12.57
N SER A 90 19.89 -1.40 13.12
CA SER A 90 20.63 -2.45 12.42
C SER A 90 19.71 -3.34 11.58
N THR A 91 20.26 -4.03 10.57
CA THR A 91 19.52 -5.07 9.83
C THR A 91 18.92 -6.14 10.75
N LYS A 92 19.60 -6.47 11.86
CA LYS A 92 19.08 -7.40 12.89
C LYS A 92 17.83 -6.84 13.57
N THR A 93 17.79 -5.53 13.82
CA THR A 93 16.60 -4.84 14.36
C THR A 93 15.44 -4.93 13.38
N GLY A 94 15.68 -4.67 12.09
CA GLY A 94 14.66 -4.81 11.04
C GLY A 94 14.11 -6.25 10.96
N PHE A 95 15.00 -7.24 10.97
CA PHE A 95 14.60 -8.66 11.03
C PHE A 95 13.75 -8.97 12.26
N ALA A 96 14.16 -8.49 13.44
CA ALA A 96 13.48 -8.76 14.70
C ALA A 96 12.08 -8.12 14.76
N LEU A 97 11.92 -6.93 14.16
CA LEU A 97 10.63 -6.26 14.07
C LEU A 97 9.66 -7.00 13.15
N ILE A 98 10.11 -7.47 11.98
CA ILE A 98 9.28 -8.29 11.07
C ILE A 98 8.88 -9.60 11.77
N ASN A 99 9.83 -10.25 12.44
CA ASN A 99 9.64 -11.59 13.00
C ASN A 99 9.10 -11.61 14.44
N GLU A 100 8.64 -10.46 14.94
CA GLU A 100 8.10 -10.30 16.29
C GLU A 100 9.02 -10.82 17.42
N THR A 101 10.32 -10.96 17.16
CA THR A 101 11.30 -11.27 18.20
C THR A 101 11.72 -10.01 18.97
N LEU A 102 11.32 -8.84 18.46
CA LEU A 102 11.35 -7.55 19.15
C LEU A 102 9.96 -6.91 19.09
N LYS A 103 9.44 -6.51 20.25
CA LYS A 103 8.26 -5.63 20.32
C LYS A 103 8.71 -4.20 20.00
N PRO A 104 8.15 -3.54 18.97
CA PRO A 104 8.49 -2.15 18.68
C PRO A 104 8.06 -1.23 19.84
N ASP A 105 8.85 -0.19 20.09
CA ASP A 105 8.39 0.98 20.84
C ASP A 105 7.34 1.77 20.02
N ASN A 106 6.80 2.84 20.60
CA ASN A 106 5.79 3.65 19.94
C ASN A 106 6.28 4.20 18.60
N PHE A 107 7.46 4.82 18.57
CA PHE A 107 8.02 5.42 17.36
C PHE A 107 8.15 4.39 16.22
N ASN A 108 8.77 3.25 16.51
CA ASN A 108 8.95 2.15 15.57
C ASN A 108 7.62 1.56 15.11
N THR A 109 6.61 1.53 15.99
CA THR A 109 5.26 1.09 15.63
C THR A 109 4.66 2.00 14.56
N PHE A 110 4.76 3.32 14.71
CA PHE A 110 4.20 4.27 13.75
C PHE A 110 4.98 4.28 12.43
N VAL A 111 6.32 4.16 12.47
CA VAL A 111 7.13 4.01 11.25
C VAL A 111 6.70 2.77 10.46
N LEU A 112 6.54 1.62 11.13
CA LEU A 112 6.07 0.39 10.49
C LEU A 112 4.64 0.54 9.94
N ALA A 113 3.76 1.23 10.68
CA ALA A 113 2.39 1.51 10.26
C ALA A 113 2.35 2.30 8.94
N VAL A 114 3.16 3.35 8.82
CA VAL A 114 3.34 4.13 7.59
C VAL A 114 3.87 3.26 6.45
N MET A 115 4.95 2.49 6.70
CA MET A 115 5.56 1.63 5.67
C MET A 115 4.57 0.58 5.15
N PHE A 116 3.80 -0.04 6.05
CA PHE A 116 2.79 -1.06 5.71
C PHE A 116 1.44 -0.48 5.29
N ASN A 117 1.28 0.84 5.28
CA ASN A 117 0.01 1.55 5.06
C ASN A 117 -1.15 1.18 6.00
N VAL A 118 -0.87 0.64 7.18
CA VAL A 118 -1.91 0.17 8.12
C VAL A 118 -2.04 1.10 9.31
N PRO A 119 -3.15 1.06 10.04
CA PRO A 119 -3.22 1.61 11.39
C PRO A 119 -2.18 0.95 12.30
N TRP A 120 -1.61 1.70 13.24
CA TRP A 120 -0.55 1.20 14.13
C TRP A 120 -0.98 -0.01 14.97
N GLN A 121 -2.27 -0.16 15.25
CA GLN A 121 -2.84 -1.30 15.99
C GLN A 121 -2.59 -2.63 15.28
N ILE A 122 -2.59 -2.64 13.94
CA ILE A 122 -2.30 -3.82 13.12
C ILE A 122 -0.87 -4.33 13.35
N ILE A 123 0.05 -3.44 13.77
CA ILE A 123 1.44 -3.79 14.03
C ILE A 123 1.58 -4.60 15.33
N ILE A 124 0.82 -4.27 16.39
CA ILE A 124 1.11 -4.77 17.75
C ILE A 124 -0.06 -5.40 18.50
N GLU A 125 -1.31 -5.08 18.18
CA GLU A 125 -2.46 -5.55 18.96
C GLU A 125 -2.89 -6.94 18.51
N LYS A 126 -3.06 -7.86 19.46
CA LYS A 126 -3.61 -9.21 19.19
C LYS A 126 -5.06 -9.19 18.70
N LYS A 127 -5.79 -8.10 18.96
CA LYS A 127 -7.17 -7.90 18.53
C LYS A 127 -7.35 -6.43 18.13
N PRO A 128 -6.86 -6.03 16.95
CA PRO A 128 -7.03 -4.67 16.49
C PRO A 128 -8.51 -4.33 16.38
N VAL A 129 -8.85 -3.08 16.68
CA VAL A 129 -10.21 -2.59 16.54
C VAL A 129 -10.49 -2.32 15.05
N GLU A 130 -11.58 -2.86 14.50
CA GLU A 130 -11.93 -2.68 13.07
C GLU A 130 -12.06 -1.20 12.68
N TYR A 131 -12.59 -0.35 13.57
CA TYR A 131 -12.72 1.08 13.33
C TYR A 131 -11.37 1.80 13.10
N SER A 132 -10.25 1.20 13.50
CA SER A 132 -8.91 1.79 13.35
C SER A 132 -8.52 2.04 11.89
N PHE A 133 -9.09 1.30 10.93
CA PHE A 133 -8.86 1.51 9.49
C PHE A 133 -9.32 2.89 8.97
N ASN A 134 -10.07 3.65 9.76
CA ASN A 134 -10.54 5.00 9.40
C ASN A 134 -9.66 6.13 9.99
N GLN A 135 -8.52 5.82 10.62
CA GLN A 135 -7.66 6.81 11.29
C GLN A 135 -6.21 6.76 10.77
N TYR A 136 -5.57 7.94 10.67
CA TYR A 136 -4.22 8.10 10.12
C TYR A 136 -3.22 8.71 11.10
N THR A 137 -3.41 8.40 12.39
CA THR A 137 -2.68 9.02 13.50
C THR A 137 -1.16 8.87 13.38
N GLU A 138 -0.70 7.80 12.74
CA GLU A 138 0.71 7.49 12.52
C GLU A 138 1.43 8.51 11.64
N TYR A 139 0.75 9.23 10.75
CA TYR A 139 1.39 10.29 9.95
C TYR A 139 1.58 11.60 10.71
N PHE A 140 0.85 11.79 11.81
CA PHE A 140 0.89 13.03 12.59
C PHE A 140 1.88 12.98 13.75
N LEU A 141 2.54 11.85 13.98
CA LEU A 141 3.60 11.76 14.95
C LEU A 141 4.93 12.29 14.39
N ASP A 142 5.67 13.04 15.20
CA ASP A 142 6.97 13.54 14.80
C ASP A 142 7.94 12.38 14.51
N GLY A 143 8.54 12.44 13.31
CA GLY A 143 9.55 11.49 12.84
C GLY A 143 9.02 10.28 12.07
N SER A 144 7.72 9.96 12.11
CA SER A 144 7.13 8.91 11.27
C SER A 144 6.75 9.40 9.87
N ALA A 145 6.47 10.70 9.72
CA ALA A 145 6.28 11.35 8.43
C ALA A 145 7.01 12.70 8.37
N LYS A 146 7.52 13.06 7.18
CA LYS A 146 8.20 14.34 6.94
C LYS A 146 7.19 15.37 6.43
N ARG A 147 7.17 16.57 7.05
CA ARG A 147 6.43 17.71 6.50
C ARG A 147 7.11 18.23 5.23
N ILE A 148 6.35 18.44 4.16
CA ILE A 148 6.89 18.81 2.84
C ILE A 148 5.87 19.56 1.99
N SER A 149 6.34 20.38 1.04
CA SER A 149 5.51 20.96 -0.02
C SER A 149 5.41 20.06 -1.25
N VAL A 150 4.37 20.24 -2.07
CA VAL A 150 4.20 19.52 -3.34
C VAL A 150 5.41 19.68 -4.25
N GLU A 151 5.93 20.90 -4.38
CA GLU A 151 7.08 21.19 -5.25
C GLU A 151 8.34 20.40 -4.84
N ALA A 152 8.51 20.14 -3.54
CA ALA A 152 9.65 19.39 -3.02
C ALA A 152 9.43 17.86 -3.06
N LEU A 153 8.20 17.37 -3.28
CA LEU A 153 7.91 15.93 -3.27
C LEU A 153 8.71 15.16 -4.32
N TYR A 154 8.81 15.67 -5.54
CA TYR A 154 9.55 14.97 -6.59
C TYR A 154 11.06 14.90 -6.30
N GLN A 155 11.63 15.95 -5.71
CA GLN A 155 13.04 16.00 -5.35
C GLN A 155 13.41 14.93 -4.31
N GLU A 156 12.45 14.50 -3.48
CA GLU A 156 12.66 13.43 -2.51
C GLU A 156 12.75 12.04 -3.13
N LYS A 157 12.26 11.84 -4.35
CA LYS A 157 12.18 10.51 -4.97
C LYS A 157 13.53 9.78 -4.96
N ASP A 158 14.60 10.49 -5.33
CA ASP A 158 15.96 9.94 -5.38
C ASP A 158 16.54 9.68 -3.99
N ARG A 159 16.15 10.48 -2.98
CA ARG A 159 16.52 10.25 -1.58
C ARG A 159 15.83 9.01 -1.01
N VAL A 160 14.59 8.75 -1.41
CA VAL A 160 13.82 7.60 -0.96
C VAL A 160 14.31 6.29 -1.58
N SER A 161 14.86 6.33 -2.80
CA SER A 161 15.38 5.21 -3.61
C SER A 161 15.38 3.83 -2.94
N ARG A 162 14.48 2.95 -3.43
CA ARG A 162 14.26 1.59 -2.93
C ARG A 162 13.80 1.56 -1.48
N ASN A 163 12.86 2.43 -1.12
CA ASN A 163 12.25 2.48 0.21
C ASN A 163 10.80 3.01 0.16
N ILE A 164 10.15 3.04 1.32
CA ILE A 164 8.85 3.69 1.56
C ILE A 164 9.03 4.76 2.63
N VAL A 165 8.55 5.97 2.36
CA VAL A 165 8.62 7.10 3.29
C VAL A 165 7.29 7.85 3.28
N GLY A 166 6.77 8.15 4.48
CA GLY A 166 5.54 8.93 4.67
C GLY A 166 5.78 10.44 4.76
N TYR A 167 4.77 11.20 4.35
CA TYR A 167 4.80 12.65 4.27
C TYR A 167 3.50 13.29 4.77
N LEU A 168 3.66 14.47 5.36
CA LEU A 168 2.58 15.44 5.60
C LEU A 168 2.76 16.59 4.61
N ILE A 169 1.89 16.64 3.61
CA ILE A 169 1.96 17.58 2.49
C ILE A 169 1.17 18.83 2.89
N ILE A 170 1.87 19.96 3.01
CA ILE A 170 1.33 21.19 3.63
C ILE A 170 0.53 22.08 2.67
N ASP A 171 0.54 21.74 1.39
CA ASP A 171 0.04 22.59 0.32
C ASP A 171 -0.52 21.76 -0.85
N ALA A 172 -0.97 20.54 -0.57
CA ALA A 172 -1.51 19.60 -1.56
C ALA A 172 -2.67 20.18 -2.38
N GLN A 173 -3.43 21.10 -1.78
CA GLN A 173 -4.52 21.85 -2.42
C GLN A 173 -4.09 22.66 -3.66
N HIS A 174 -2.82 23.05 -3.79
CA HIS A 174 -2.32 23.67 -5.02
C HIS A 174 -2.42 22.73 -6.21
N LEU A 175 -2.18 21.44 -5.97
CA LEU A 175 -2.22 20.43 -7.00
C LEU A 175 -3.58 19.73 -7.08
N LEU A 176 -4.26 19.55 -5.95
CA LEU A 176 -5.47 18.75 -5.81
C LEU A 176 -6.52 19.52 -5.01
N GLU A 177 -7.48 20.15 -5.68
CA GLU A 177 -8.45 21.07 -5.05
C GLU A 177 -9.27 20.44 -3.91
N THR A 178 -9.49 19.13 -3.96
CA THR A 178 -10.22 18.37 -2.92
C THR A 178 -9.35 17.98 -1.72
N ALA A 179 -8.05 18.28 -1.77
CA ALA A 179 -7.11 17.97 -0.70
C ALA A 179 -7.28 18.96 0.46
N GLY A 180 -7.10 18.46 1.68
CA GLY A 180 -7.10 19.31 2.87
C GLY A 180 -5.80 20.12 3.01
N PRO A 181 -5.77 21.09 3.95
CA PRO A 181 -4.58 21.90 4.22
C PRO A 181 -3.37 21.09 4.70
N LEU A 182 -3.62 19.89 5.23
CA LEU A 182 -2.60 18.88 5.49
C LEU A 182 -3.09 17.58 4.87
N THR A 183 -2.35 17.09 3.89
CA THR A 183 -2.67 15.84 3.18
C THR A 183 -1.59 14.81 3.44
N THR A 184 -1.96 13.61 3.83
CA THR A 184 -0.98 12.54 4.03
C THR A 184 -0.65 11.88 2.70
N GLY A 185 0.56 11.36 2.58
CA GLY A 185 0.95 10.60 1.39
C GLY A 185 2.27 9.89 1.58
N ARG A 186 2.66 9.06 0.63
CA ARG A 186 3.92 8.32 0.71
C ARG A 186 4.55 8.05 -0.63
N TRP A 187 5.88 8.08 -0.64
CA TRP A 187 6.65 7.50 -1.73
C TRP A 187 6.74 6.00 -1.55
N VAL A 188 6.51 5.24 -2.63
CA VAL A 188 6.70 3.80 -2.68
C VAL A 188 7.59 3.46 -3.85
N THR A 189 8.84 3.12 -3.54
CA THR A 189 9.88 2.82 -4.54
C THR A 189 10.48 1.43 -4.37
N THR A 190 9.85 0.58 -3.55
CA THR A 190 10.29 -0.78 -3.24
C THR A 190 10.01 -1.77 -4.38
N TYR A 191 8.97 -1.53 -5.19
CA TYR A 191 8.66 -2.40 -6.32
C TYR A 191 9.73 -2.33 -7.41
N PRO A 192 10.27 -3.46 -7.89
CA PRO A 192 11.21 -3.44 -9.00
C PRO A 192 10.57 -3.00 -10.32
N GLU A 193 9.25 -3.08 -10.47
CA GLU A 193 8.52 -2.77 -11.70
C GLU A 193 8.18 -1.27 -11.85
N LEU A 194 7.89 -0.59 -10.74
CA LEU A 194 7.40 0.80 -10.75
C LEU A 194 7.87 1.61 -9.54
N ASP A 195 7.77 2.92 -9.68
CA ASP A 195 7.69 3.84 -8.55
C ASP A 195 6.29 4.47 -8.55
N TYR A 196 5.79 4.82 -7.37
CA TYR A 196 4.63 5.69 -7.27
C TYR A 196 4.70 6.59 -6.04
N PHE A 197 4.05 7.75 -6.16
CA PHE A 197 3.64 8.55 -5.02
C PHE A 197 2.15 8.37 -4.80
N GLU A 198 1.74 8.08 -3.57
CA GLU A 198 0.35 7.92 -3.17
C GLU A 198 -0.08 9.14 -2.33
N PHE A 199 -1.05 9.90 -2.83
CA PHE A 199 -1.78 10.88 -2.03
C PHE A 199 -2.98 10.20 -1.36
N HIS A 200 -3.17 10.41 -0.07
CA HIS A 200 -4.39 10.00 0.63
C HIS A 200 -5.37 11.17 0.67
N LEU A 201 -6.52 10.98 0.03
CA LEU A 201 -7.49 12.03 -0.24
C LEU A 201 -8.84 11.67 0.39
N PRO A 202 -9.56 12.67 0.94
CA PRO A 202 -10.88 12.43 1.53
C PRO A 202 -11.90 11.95 0.49
N ASN A 203 -11.73 12.36 -0.77
CA ASN A 203 -12.63 12.03 -1.88
C ASN A 203 -11.85 11.81 -3.17
N GLU A 204 -12.53 11.22 -4.16
CA GLU A 204 -11.96 11.02 -5.48
C GLU A 204 -11.72 12.38 -6.17
N PRO A 205 -10.50 12.66 -6.65
CA PRO A 205 -10.19 13.94 -7.26
C PRO A 205 -10.76 14.05 -8.68
N VAL A 206 -11.29 15.23 -9.03
CA VAL A 206 -11.75 15.51 -10.40
C VAL A 206 -10.55 15.81 -11.30
N LEU A 207 -10.14 14.82 -12.10
CA LEU A 207 -8.96 14.90 -12.96
C LEU A 207 -9.29 15.20 -14.42
N HIS A 208 -9.61 16.46 -14.72
CA HIS A 208 -9.75 16.94 -16.10
C HIS A 208 -8.38 17.03 -16.81
N LYS A 209 -8.36 17.11 -18.15
CA LYS A 209 -7.12 17.02 -18.96
C LYS A 209 -6.03 18.01 -18.53
N ALA A 210 -6.39 19.25 -18.22
CA ALA A 210 -5.43 20.27 -17.78
C ALA A 210 -4.80 19.91 -16.42
N LYS A 211 -5.62 19.54 -15.44
CA LYS A 211 -5.18 19.10 -14.12
C LYS A 211 -4.30 17.84 -14.18
N ARG A 212 -4.64 16.86 -15.03
CA ARG A 212 -3.78 15.68 -15.26
C ARG A 212 -2.39 16.10 -15.75
N LYS A 213 -2.32 17.02 -16.71
CA LYS A 213 -1.05 17.55 -17.23
C LYS A 213 -0.25 18.28 -16.15
N GLU A 214 -0.93 19.08 -15.32
CA GLU A 214 -0.31 19.78 -14.19
C GLU A 214 0.34 18.79 -13.19
N ILE A 215 -0.39 17.74 -12.79
CA ILE A 215 0.16 16.69 -11.91
C ILE A 215 1.35 15.99 -12.55
N LEU A 216 1.24 15.59 -13.81
CA LEU A 216 2.35 14.91 -14.50
C LEU A 216 3.57 15.83 -14.70
N ASN A 217 3.38 17.14 -14.81
CA ASN A 217 4.50 18.10 -14.84
C ASN A 217 5.21 18.19 -13.48
N ALA A 218 4.47 18.10 -12.37
CA ALA A 218 5.05 18.07 -11.03
C ALA A 218 5.80 16.76 -10.73
N PHE A 219 5.44 15.67 -11.43
CA PHE A 219 6.01 14.34 -11.27
C PHE A 219 6.46 13.76 -12.63
N PRO A 220 7.57 14.23 -13.21
CA PRO A 220 7.95 13.93 -14.60
C PRO A 220 8.33 12.47 -14.85
N PHE A 221 8.55 11.66 -13.81
CA PHE A 221 8.73 10.21 -13.94
C PHE A 221 7.42 9.46 -14.23
N ALA A 222 6.28 10.05 -13.87
CA ALA A 222 5.00 9.39 -13.91
C ALA A 222 4.44 9.41 -15.34
N THR A 223 3.78 8.31 -15.68
CA THR A 223 3.07 8.16 -16.96
C THR A 223 1.58 7.94 -16.77
N HIS A 224 1.15 7.55 -15.56
CA HIS A 224 -0.23 7.25 -15.23
C HIS A 224 -0.64 7.91 -13.93
N LEU A 225 -1.91 8.29 -13.87
CA LEU A 225 -2.62 8.74 -12.68
C LEU A 225 -3.76 7.76 -12.45
N VAL A 226 -3.70 7.02 -11.35
CA VAL A 226 -4.69 6.00 -11.00
C VAL A 226 -5.37 6.42 -9.72
N THR A 227 -6.69 6.58 -9.77
CA THR A 227 -7.50 6.69 -8.56
C THR A 227 -7.84 5.28 -8.10
N THR A 228 -7.66 5.00 -6.81
CA THR A 228 -7.99 3.71 -6.23
C THR A 228 -8.48 3.91 -4.81
N TYR A 229 -9.09 2.89 -4.20
CA TYR A 229 -9.15 2.89 -2.74
C TYR A 229 -7.72 2.60 -2.25
N THR A 230 -7.23 3.34 -1.26
CA THR A 230 -6.11 2.83 -0.46
C THR A 230 -6.50 1.41 -0.02
N PRO A 231 -5.69 0.37 -0.26
CA PRO A 231 -6.09 -0.98 0.12
C PRO A 231 -6.26 -1.22 1.64
N PHE A 232 -6.18 -0.15 2.45
CA PHE A 232 -6.00 -0.19 3.90
C PHE A 232 -6.79 0.88 4.67
N ARG A 233 -7.46 1.83 3.99
CA ARG A 233 -7.98 3.06 4.63
C ARG A 233 -9.32 3.50 4.01
N SER A 234 -10.10 4.29 4.74
CA SER A 234 -11.38 4.83 4.24
C SER A 234 -11.23 5.89 3.15
N GLU A 235 -10.04 6.43 2.97
CA GLU A 235 -9.73 7.46 1.99
C GLU A 235 -9.55 6.91 0.58
N ARG A 236 -9.78 7.80 -0.39
CA ARG A 236 -9.38 7.56 -1.77
C ARG A 236 -7.88 7.80 -1.89
N SER A 237 -7.23 7.04 -2.76
CA SER A 237 -5.85 7.27 -3.13
C SER A 237 -5.74 7.77 -4.55
N LEU A 238 -4.85 8.72 -4.74
CA LEU A 238 -4.34 9.06 -6.07
C LEU A 238 -2.89 8.58 -6.17
N TRP A 239 -2.66 7.61 -7.03
CA TRP A 239 -1.33 7.13 -7.36
C TRP A 239 -0.81 7.87 -8.57
N VAL A 240 0.31 8.57 -8.37
CA VAL A 240 1.11 9.19 -9.43
C VAL A 240 2.25 8.23 -9.72
N MET A 241 2.16 7.47 -10.82
CA MET A 241 2.97 6.27 -11.00
C MET A 241 3.62 6.18 -12.38
N GLY A 242 4.76 5.50 -12.44
CA GLY A 242 5.51 5.28 -13.67
C GLY A 242 6.41 4.04 -13.60
N PRO A 243 6.76 3.48 -14.78
CA PRO A 243 7.61 2.30 -14.86
C PRO A 243 9.06 2.63 -14.47
N LYS A 244 9.74 1.67 -13.86
CA LYS A 244 11.20 1.72 -13.73
C LYS A 244 11.88 1.43 -15.08
N PRO A 245 13.13 1.92 -15.29
CA PRO A 245 13.86 1.67 -16.53
C PRO A 245 13.93 0.16 -16.88
N GLY A 246 13.53 -0.19 -18.10
CA GLY A 246 13.54 -1.58 -18.58
C GLY A 246 12.41 -2.47 -18.06
N LYS A 247 11.40 -1.92 -17.37
CA LYS A 247 10.31 -2.69 -16.73
C LYS A 247 8.93 -2.48 -17.33
N GLN A 248 8.86 -1.97 -18.56
CA GLN A 248 7.60 -1.63 -19.23
C GLN A 248 6.62 -2.81 -19.29
N GLN A 249 7.08 -4.02 -19.61
CA GLN A 249 6.19 -5.18 -19.75
C GLN A 249 5.58 -5.61 -18.41
N ASP A 250 6.37 -5.70 -17.35
CA ASP A 250 5.90 -6.06 -16.01
C ASP A 250 4.94 -4.97 -15.47
N TYR A 251 5.27 -3.70 -15.74
CA TYR A 251 4.43 -2.55 -15.39
C TYR A 251 3.04 -2.61 -16.06
N GLN A 252 2.97 -3.01 -17.34
CA GLN A 252 1.69 -3.16 -18.04
C GLN A 252 0.79 -4.23 -17.41
N GLN A 253 1.36 -5.31 -16.86
CA GLN A 253 0.56 -6.31 -16.14
C GLN A 253 -0.05 -5.71 -14.86
N ILE A 254 0.69 -4.84 -14.16
CA ILE A 254 0.17 -4.13 -12.97
C ILE A 254 -0.93 -3.16 -13.36
N LEU A 255 -0.79 -2.43 -14.47
CA LEU A 255 -1.85 -1.55 -14.97
C LEU A 255 -3.12 -2.34 -15.32
N MET A 256 -3.00 -3.50 -15.95
CA MET A 256 -4.17 -4.35 -16.23
C MET A 256 -4.91 -4.77 -14.95
N GLU A 257 -4.17 -5.10 -13.88
CA GLU A 257 -4.78 -5.39 -12.57
C GLU A 257 -5.53 -4.17 -12.01
N LEU A 258 -4.97 -2.97 -12.16
CA LEU A 258 -5.57 -1.73 -11.67
C LEU A 258 -6.77 -1.26 -12.52
N GLU A 259 -6.69 -1.36 -13.85
CA GLU A 259 -7.76 -0.97 -14.79
C GLU A 259 -9.00 -1.86 -14.65
N LEU A 260 -8.83 -3.14 -14.33
CA LEU A 260 -9.96 -4.04 -14.08
C LEU A 260 -10.75 -3.65 -12.82
N TRP A 261 -10.19 -2.88 -11.89
CA TRP A 261 -10.95 -2.37 -10.75
C TRP A 261 -11.94 -1.28 -11.15
N ASP A 262 -11.53 -0.35 -12.01
CA ASP A 262 -12.40 0.74 -12.48
C ASP A 262 -13.68 0.21 -13.13
N VAL A 263 -13.61 -1.00 -13.71
CA VAL A 263 -14.77 -1.66 -14.35
C VAL A 263 -15.60 -2.49 -13.35
N THR A 264 -15.04 -2.90 -12.21
CA THR A 264 -15.76 -3.71 -11.19
C THR A 264 -16.39 -2.90 -10.05
N ASP A 265 -16.16 -1.58 -9.96
CA ASP A 265 -16.90 -0.69 -9.04
C ASP A 265 -18.11 -0.05 -9.77
N ILE A 266 -18.94 -0.89 -10.42
CA ILE A 266 -20.33 -0.52 -10.67
C ILE A 266 -21.07 -0.75 -9.36
N ARG A 267 -21.27 0.34 -8.62
CA ARG A 267 -22.27 0.41 -7.58
C ARG A 267 -23.64 0.18 -8.22
N GLU A 268 -24.13 -1.06 -8.18
CA GLU A 268 -25.56 -1.35 -8.22
C GLU A 268 -26.04 -1.61 -6.79
N ILE A 269 -26.45 -0.54 -6.10
CA ILE A 269 -27.72 -0.45 -5.36
C ILE A 269 -28.30 0.92 -5.65
#